data_AF-A0A351DE60-F1
#
_entry.id   AF-A0A351DE60-F1
#
_cell.length_a   1.000
_cell.length_b   1.000
_cell.length_c   1.000
_cell.angle_alpha   90.00
_cell.angle_beta   90.00
_cell.angle_gamma   90.00
#
_symmetry.space_group_name_H-M   'P 1'
#
loop_
_entity.id
_entity.type
_entity.pdbx_description
1 polymer ?
#
loop_
_entity_poly.entity_id
_entity_poly.type
_entity_poly.pdbx_seq_one_letter_code
_entity_poly.pdbx_strand_id
1 'polypeptide(L)'
;PDRTDHIAKIARAEIEGERLTDEEITAFCGLLFIAGGETTDKAIANMWWNVLNHPEVLEAVLDDDSLWENAFSETMRRTPAVISEERFT
;
A
#
# COMPACT_ATOMS: atom_id res chain seq x y z
N PRO A 1 12.65 -23.18 12.09
CA PRO A 1 11.83 -22.92 13.29
C PRO A 1 11.95 -21.47 13.80
N ASP A 2 13.16 -20.89 13.73
CA ASP A 2 13.46 -19.60 14.36
C ASP A 2 13.14 -18.36 13.51
N ARG A 3 12.91 -18.53 12.20
CA ARG A 3 12.47 -17.43 11.33
C ARG A 3 10.99 -17.12 11.55
N THR A 4 10.69 -15.86 11.88
CA THR A 4 9.36 -15.34 12.22
C THR A 4 8.88 -14.22 11.27
N ASP A 5 9.60 -13.98 10.17
CA ASP A 5 9.23 -13.01 9.13
C ASP A 5 7.98 -13.42 8.33
N HIS A 6 7.47 -12.50 7.52
CA HIS A 6 6.26 -12.70 6.72
C HIS A 6 6.38 -13.86 5.71
N ILE A 7 7.54 -14.04 5.08
CA ILE A 7 7.76 -15.16 4.15
C ILE A 7 7.67 -16.48 4.91
N ALA A 8 8.26 -16.56 6.11
CA ALA A 8 8.16 -17.74 6.97
C ALA A 8 6.72 -18.00 7.46
N LYS A 9 5.91 -16.95 7.65
CA LYS A 9 4.47 -17.10 7.95
C LYS A 9 3.69 -17.65 6.75
N ILE A 10 3.90 -17.10 5.55
CA ILE A 10 3.26 -17.54 4.31
C ILE A 10 3.61 -19.00 4.01
N ALA A 11 4.90 -19.36 4.08
CA ALA A 11 5.36 -20.72 3.80
C ALA A 11 4.86 -21.79 4.79
N ARG A 12 4.39 -21.37 5.98
CA ARG A 12 3.85 -22.27 7.00
C ARG A 12 2.33 -22.19 7.11
N ALA A 13 1.68 -21.29 6.36
CA ALA A 13 0.25 -21.15 6.36
C ALA A 13 -0.39 -22.44 5.87
N GLU A 14 -1.42 -22.88 6.59
CA GLU A 14 -2.18 -24.09 6.28
C GLU A 14 -3.64 -23.81 6.57
N ILE A 15 -4.51 -24.15 5.61
CA ILE A 15 -5.96 -24.01 5.72
C ILE A 15 -6.56 -25.33 5.27
N GLU A 16 -7.37 -25.95 6.13
CA GLU A 16 -8.05 -27.23 5.83
C GLU A 16 -7.10 -28.36 5.39
N GLY A 17 -5.84 -28.33 5.88
CA GLY A 17 -4.82 -29.31 5.54
C GLY A 17 -3.98 -28.98 4.29
N GLU A 18 -4.35 -27.93 3.56
CA GLU A 18 -3.66 -27.51 2.33
C GLU A 18 -2.64 -26.41 2.61
N ARG A 19 -1.49 -26.50 1.93
CA ARG A 19 -0.38 -25.55 2.01
C ARG A 19 -0.04 -25.03 0.61
N LEU A 20 0.47 -23.81 0.56
CA LEU A 20 0.99 -23.25 -0.69
C LEU A 20 2.23 -24.03 -1.15
N THR A 21 2.37 -24.22 -2.46
CA THR A 21 3.61 -24.71 -3.06
C THR A 21 4.69 -23.61 -3.07
N ASP A 22 5.95 -23.99 -3.31
CA ASP A 22 7.04 -23.01 -3.41
C ASP A 22 6.80 -21.99 -4.55
N GLU A 23 6.19 -22.42 -5.66
CA GLU A 23 5.79 -21.55 -6.75
C GLU A 23 4.71 -20.55 -6.32
N GLU A 24 3.68 -21.01 -5.61
CA GLU A 24 2.59 -20.15 -5.13
C GLU A 24 3.09 -19.15 -4.08
N ILE A 25 3.97 -19.58 -3.16
CA ILE A 25 4.63 -18.70 -2.18
C ILE A 25 5.41 -17.60 -2.90
N THR A 26 6.18 -17.97 -3.92
CA THR A 26 7.00 -17.03 -4.69
C THR A 26 6.11 -16.05 -5.46
N ALA A 27 5.08 -16.53 -6.14
CA ALA A 27 4.13 -15.69 -6.87
C ALA A 27 3.40 -14.71 -5.94
N PHE A 28 2.95 -15.19 -4.79
CA PHE A 28 2.27 -14.35 -3.80
C PHE A 28 3.19 -13.29 -3.20
N CYS A 29 4.44 -13.65 -2.87
CA CYS A 29 5.43 -12.67 -2.41
C CYS A 29 5.72 -11.62 -3.49
N GLY A 30 5.87 -12.05 -4.76
CA GLY A 30 6.05 -11.14 -5.89
C GLY A 30 4.89 -10.14 -6.03
N LEU A 31 3.66 -10.62 -5.91
CA LEU A 31 2.46 -9.77 -5.90
C LEU A 31 2.52 -8.72 -4.77
N LEU A 32 2.85 -9.13 -3.54
CA LEU A 32 2.93 -8.20 -2.40
C LEU A 32 3.98 -7.11 -2.59
N PHE A 33 5.16 -7.45 -3.13
CA PHE A 33 6.22 -6.46 -3.35
C PHE A 33 5.85 -5.41 -4.38
N ILE A 34 5.27 -5.82 -5.51
CA ILE A 34 4.89 -4.91 -6.59
C ILE A 34 3.67 -4.08 -6.17
N ALA A 35 2.62 -4.75 -5.65
CA ALA A 35 1.38 -4.10 -5.29
C ALA A 35 1.54 -3.12 -4.11
N GLY A 36 2.42 -3.43 -3.14
CA GLY A 36 2.65 -2.60 -1.97
C GLY A 36 3.76 -1.57 -2.14
N GLY A 37 4.84 -1.91 -2.84
CA GLY A 37 6.02 -1.04 -2.94
C GLY A 37 5.76 0.20 -3.78
N GLU A 38 5.44 0.01 -5.06
CA GLU A 38 5.31 1.12 -6.00
C GLU A 38 4.10 2.02 -5.73
N THR A 39 3.00 1.45 -5.22
CA THR A 39 1.78 2.23 -4.97
C THR A 39 1.91 3.08 -3.71
N THR A 40 2.52 2.55 -2.64
CA THR A 40 2.76 3.29 -1.40
C THR A 40 3.73 4.44 -1.63
N ASP A 41 4.82 4.19 -2.37
CA ASP A 41 5.78 5.22 -2.76
C ASP A 41 5.08 6.38 -3.50
N LYS A 42 4.32 6.06 -4.56
CA LYS A 42 3.56 7.07 -5.33
C LYS A 42 2.50 7.77 -4.48
N ALA A 43 1.79 7.07 -3.59
CA ALA A 43 0.78 7.69 -2.73
C ALA A 43 1.39 8.72 -1.79
N ILE A 44 2.53 8.41 -1.17
CA ILE A 44 3.26 9.35 -0.30
C ILE A 44 3.79 10.54 -1.11
N ALA A 45 4.40 10.29 -2.26
CA ALA A 45 4.90 11.34 -3.14
C ALA A 45 3.78 12.29 -3.61
N ASN A 46 2.63 11.73 -4.01
CA ASN A 46 1.46 12.51 -4.43
C ASN A 46 0.87 13.33 -3.27
N MET A 47 0.86 12.80 -2.05
CA MET A 47 0.38 13.54 -0.88
C MET A 47 1.26 14.76 -0.64
N TRP A 48 2.58 14.58 -0.60
CA TRP A 48 3.52 15.69 -0.46
C TRP A 48 3.40 16.69 -1.59
N TRP A 49 3.31 16.22 -2.83
CA TRP A 49 3.10 17.10 -3.97
C TRP A 49 1.81 17.93 -3.82
N ASN A 50 0.69 17.31 -3.41
CA ASN A 50 -0.58 18.00 -3.23
C ASN A 50 -0.51 19.07 -2.12
N VAL A 51 -0.01 18.73 -0.93
CA VAL A 51 0.05 19.70 0.19
C VAL A 51 1.04 20.82 -0.08
N LEU A 52 2.19 20.53 -0.70
CA LEU A 52 3.20 21.56 -1.03
C LEU A 52 2.70 22.52 -2.13
N ASN A 53 1.79 22.08 -3.00
CA ASN A 53 1.16 22.94 -4.01
C ASN A 53 -0.08 23.71 -3.48
N HIS A 54 -0.52 23.45 -2.24
CA HIS A 54 -1.65 24.13 -1.59
C HIS A 54 -1.22 24.60 -0.20
N PRO A 55 -0.53 25.75 -0.08
CA PRO A 55 0.03 26.23 1.19
C PRO A 55 -0.98 26.32 2.34
N GLU A 56 -2.24 26.64 2.05
CA GLU A 56 -3.33 26.68 3.02
C GLU A 56 -3.65 25.30 3.62
N VAL A 57 -3.51 24.24 2.83
CA VAL A 57 -3.67 22.86 3.30
C VAL A 57 -2.45 22.45 4.12
N LEU A 58 -1.25 22.82 3.66
CA LEU A 58 -0.01 22.54 4.40
C LEU A 58 -0.02 23.20 5.79
N GLU A 59 -0.42 24.48 5.87
CA GLU A 59 -0.55 25.19 7.15
C GLU A 59 -1.57 24.49 8.06
N ALA A 60 -2.75 24.14 7.53
CA ALA A 60 -3.79 23.46 8.31
C ALA A 60 -3.33 22.10 8.89
N VAL A 61 -2.65 21.25 8.10
CA VAL A 61 -2.17 19.95 8.59
C VAL A 61 -0.97 20.05 9.52
N LEU A 62 -0.21 21.16 9.47
CA LEU A 62 0.88 21.42 10.42
C LEU A 62 0.34 21.96 11.76
N ASP A 63 -0.77 22.70 11.74
CA ASP A 63 -1.43 23.21 12.94
C ASP A 63 -2.29 22.14 13.64
N ASP A 64 -2.82 21.16 12.91
CA ASP A 64 -3.64 20.06 13.44
C ASP A 64 -3.28 18.71 12.80
N ASP A 65 -2.51 17.89 13.53
CA ASP A 65 -2.08 16.55 13.11
C ASP A 65 -3.25 15.61 12.78
N SER A 66 -4.45 15.84 13.30
CA SER A 66 -5.61 15.00 12.99
C SER A 66 -6.07 15.13 11.54
N LEU A 67 -5.63 16.18 10.83
CA LEU A 67 -5.99 16.42 9.43
C LEU A 67 -5.16 15.61 8.41
N TRP A 68 -4.08 14.94 8.83
CA TRP A 68 -3.28 14.13 7.92
C TRP A 68 -4.07 12.98 7.28
N GLU A 69 -5.00 12.35 8.01
CA GLU A 69 -5.86 11.30 7.46
C GLU A 69 -6.79 11.84 6.36
N ASN A 70 -7.27 13.09 6.53
CA ASN A 70 -8.10 13.77 5.54
C ASN A 70 -7.28 14.16 4.31
N ALA A 71 -6.07 14.68 4.50
CA ALA A 71 -5.16 15.06 3.41
C ALA A 71 -4.74 13.85 2.56
N PHE A 72 -4.47 12.71 3.21
CA PHE A 72 -4.20 11.46 2.51
C PHE A 72 -5.43 10.96 1.75
N SER A 73 -6.61 10.95 2.39
CA SER A 73 -7.86 10.54 1.75
C SER A 73 -8.20 11.40 0.53
N GLU A 74 -8.00 12.72 0.61
CA GLU A 74 -8.21 13.64 -0.51
C GLU A 74 -7.17 13.44 -1.62
N THR A 75 -5.92 13.13 -1.26
CA THR A 75 -4.89 12.74 -2.22
C THR A 75 -5.31 11.48 -2.98
N MET A 76 -5.81 10.46 -2.31
CA MET A 76 -6.30 9.24 -2.96
C MET A 76 -7.51 9.50 -3.88
N ARG A 77 -8.35 10.49 -3.56
CA ARG A 77 -9.46 10.90 -4.42
C ARG A 77 -9.00 11.67 -5.66
N ARG A 78 -8.04 12.60 -5.51
CA ARG A 78 -7.59 13.50 -6.59
C ARG A 78 -6.51 12.91 -7.47
N THR A 79 -5.55 12.22 -6.86
CA THR A 79 -4.31 11.74 -7.50
C THR A 79 -3.94 10.36 -6.94
N PRO A 80 -4.80 9.34 -7.16
CA PRO A 80 -4.56 8.00 -6.65
C PRO A 80 -3.30 7.38 -7.26
N ALA A 81 -2.63 6.52 -6.48
CA ALA A 81 -1.48 5.76 -6.95
C ALA A 81 -1.85 4.64 -7.96
N VAL A 82 -3.11 4.19 -7.94
CA VAL A 82 -3.68 3.22 -8.88
C VAL A 82 -4.90 3.84 -9.53
N ILE A 83 -4.86 4.00 -10.86
CA ILE A 83 -5.88 4.73 -11.61
C ILE A 83 -7.01 3.81 -12.08
N SER A 84 -6.67 2.57 -12.43
CA SER A 84 -7.61 1.59 -12.97
C SER A 84 -7.08 0.18 -12.82
N GLU A 85 -8.00 -0.77 -12.69
CA GLU A 85 -7.74 -2.21 -12.69
C GLU A 85 -8.64 -2.85 -13.75
N GLU A 86 -8.04 -3.55 -14.72
CA GLU A 86 -8.80 -4.14 -15.82
C GLU A 86 -9.63 -5.34 -15.33
N ARG A 87 -10.76 -5.58 -16.01
CA ARG A 87 -11.61 -6.74 -15.79
C ARG A 87 -11.94 -7.34 -17.15
N PHE A 88 -11.69 -8.64 -17.30
CA PHE A 88 -12.06 -9.41 -18.47
C PHE A 88 -13.23 -10.33 -18.09
N THR A 89 -14.29 -10.29 -18.90
CA THR A 89 -15.49 -11.13 -18.78
C THR A 89 -15.52 -12.17 -19.90
#